data_AF-A0A957GJC2-F1
#
_entry.id   AF-A0A957GJC2-F1
#
_cell.length_a   1.000
_cell.length_b   1.000
_cell.length_c   1.000
_cell.angle_alpha   90.00
_cell.angle_beta   90.00
_cell.angle_gamma   90.00
#
_symmetry.space_group_name_H-M   'P 1'
#
loop_
_entity.id
_entity.type
_entity.pdbx_description
1 polymer ?
#
loop_
_entity_poly.entity_id
_entity_poly.type
_entity_poly.pdbx_seq_one_letter_code
_entity_poly.pdbx_strand_id
1 'polypeptide(L)'
;LQDGVDAIMYTDADNSVHLGQLGLLLQPHLEDGYRVVLGNRQDPRSVLVKQAERWGIGIKVLRHMQRMVGEAIFSRGIKDTQAAFKLYQRDVVAKILERPSVYDFSFDTDWLLAVLASDEPYKAVAFAFIDSAAESASIVQGPMTTWETLLKGLVTAVRAHNIPHNTDMARVLDEEIHSHKDLELLINHLPAELENAGQADFGNPEVMSPAAMQAWIQQRKREAASEQ
;
A
#
# COMPACT_ATOMS: atom_id res chain seq x y z
N LEU A 1 -7.38 1.72 -23.85
CA LEU A 1 -8.72 1.08 -23.98
C LEU A 1 -9.28 1.17 -25.40
N GLN A 2 -8.97 2.23 -26.16
CA GLN A 2 -9.43 2.41 -27.54
C GLN A 2 -8.92 1.32 -28.51
N ASP A 3 -7.82 0.64 -28.16
CA ASP A 3 -7.18 -0.40 -28.97
C ASP A 3 -7.94 -1.74 -28.99
N GLY A 4 -9.11 -1.84 -28.34
CA GLY A 4 -9.93 -3.05 -28.37
C GLY A 4 -9.33 -4.24 -27.62
N VAL A 5 -8.55 -4.01 -26.55
CA VAL A 5 -7.90 -5.03 -25.71
C VAL A 5 -8.83 -5.61 -24.63
N ASP A 6 -8.96 -6.92 -24.48
CA ASP A 6 -9.95 -7.53 -23.55
C ASP A 6 -9.61 -7.34 -22.06
N ALA A 7 -8.32 -7.27 -21.75
CA ALA A 7 -7.80 -6.98 -20.43
C ALA A 7 -6.53 -6.12 -20.52
N ILE A 8 -6.22 -5.45 -19.42
CA ILE A 8 -4.96 -4.74 -19.21
C ILE A 8 -4.16 -5.51 -18.17
N MET A 9 -2.88 -5.73 -18.48
CA MET A 9 -1.90 -6.24 -17.55
C MET A 9 -0.77 -5.24 -17.44
N TYR A 10 -0.26 -5.00 -16.25
CA TYR A 10 0.91 -4.15 -16.07
C TYR A 10 1.85 -4.72 -15.01
N THR A 11 3.12 -4.36 -15.17
CA THR A 11 4.20 -4.63 -14.24
C THR A 11 5.23 -3.51 -14.32
N ASP A 12 6.06 -3.37 -13.28
CA ASP A 12 7.18 -2.44 -13.30
C ASP A 12 8.14 -2.75 -14.47
N ALA A 13 8.69 -1.68 -15.07
CA ALA A 13 9.60 -1.75 -16.21
C ALA A 13 11.08 -2.01 -15.80
N ASP A 14 11.36 -2.06 -14.51
CA ASP A 14 12.69 -2.26 -13.92
C ASP A 14 13.18 -3.72 -13.98
N ASN A 15 12.42 -4.60 -14.64
CA ASN A 15 12.63 -6.05 -14.74
C ASN A 15 12.63 -6.79 -13.39
N SER A 16 12.12 -6.17 -12.31
CA SER A 16 11.95 -6.85 -11.02
C SER A 16 10.98 -8.03 -11.12
N VAL A 17 10.12 -8.03 -12.15
CA VAL A 17 9.21 -9.13 -12.50
C VAL A 17 9.47 -9.56 -13.93
N HIS A 18 9.88 -10.82 -14.11
CA HIS A 18 10.10 -11.37 -15.44
C HIS A 18 8.76 -11.56 -16.19
N LEU A 19 8.63 -11.03 -17.42
CA LEU A 19 7.40 -11.11 -18.23
C LEU A 19 6.94 -12.55 -18.55
N GLY A 20 7.84 -13.54 -18.47
CA GLY A 20 7.48 -14.95 -18.55
C GLY A 20 6.49 -15.41 -17.46
N GLN A 21 6.30 -14.62 -16.39
CA GLN A 21 5.35 -14.90 -15.31
C GLN A 21 3.92 -14.43 -15.60
N LEU A 22 3.66 -13.73 -16.72
CA LEU A 22 2.32 -13.20 -17.05
C LEU A 22 1.25 -14.31 -17.12
N GLY A 23 1.64 -15.56 -17.37
CA GLY A 23 0.75 -16.72 -17.27
C GLY A 23 0.07 -16.87 -15.90
N LEU A 24 0.70 -16.43 -14.82
CA LEU A 24 0.14 -16.44 -13.46
C LEU A 24 -1.05 -15.48 -13.31
N LEU A 25 -1.07 -14.39 -14.08
CA LEU A 25 -2.21 -13.47 -14.12
C LEU A 25 -3.28 -13.95 -15.11
N LEU A 26 -2.85 -14.48 -16.26
CA LEU A 26 -3.76 -14.94 -17.32
C LEU A 26 -4.54 -16.18 -16.93
N GLN A 27 -3.92 -17.15 -16.23
CA GLN A 27 -4.57 -18.42 -15.93
C GLN A 27 -5.87 -18.22 -15.12
N PRO A 28 -5.90 -17.50 -13.98
CA PRO A 28 -7.17 -17.25 -13.27
C PRO A 28 -8.18 -16.43 -14.09
N HIS A 29 -7.70 -15.58 -15.01
CA HIS A 29 -8.60 -14.81 -15.86
C HIS A 29 -9.30 -15.70 -16.90
N LEU A 30 -8.54 -16.56 -17.58
CA LEU A 30 -9.02 -17.38 -18.69
C LEU A 30 -9.74 -18.66 -18.22
N GLU A 31 -9.26 -19.30 -17.18
CA GLU A 31 -9.77 -20.60 -16.72
C GLU A 31 -10.85 -20.45 -15.65
N ASP A 32 -10.66 -19.53 -14.70
CA ASP A 32 -11.56 -19.34 -13.56
C ASP A 32 -12.53 -18.16 -13.75
N GLY A 33 -12.34 -17.34 -14.78
CA GLY A 33 -13.19 -16.19 -15.09
C GLY A 33 -12.99 -14.97 -14.17
N TYR A 34 -11.88 -14.89 -13.43
CA TYR A 34 -11.61 -13.70 -12.60
C TYR A 34 -11.32 -12.47 -13.48
N ARG A 35 -12.05 -11.39 -13.20
CA ARG A 35 -11.90 -10.11 -13.94
C ARG A 35 -10.80 -9.24 -13.35
N VAL A 36 -10.34 -9.56 -12.15
CA VAL A 36 -9.24 -8.89 -11.44
C VAL A 36 -8.29 -9.94 -10.87
N VAL A 37 -7.00 -9.83 -11.20
CA VAL A 37 -5.95 -10.69 -10.64
C VAL A 37 -4.83 -9.83 -10.09
N LEU A 38 -4.43 -10.07 -8.85
CA LEU A 38 -3.48 -9.27 -8.09
C LEU A 38 -2.26 -10.10 -7.72
N GLY A 39 -1.06 -9.66 -8.10
CA GLY A 39 0.18 -10.21 -7.57
C GLY A 39 0.33 -9.95 -6.08
N ASN A 40 0.81 -10.93 -5.33
CA ASN A 40 1.03 -10.82 -3.88
C ASN A 40 2.44 -11.29 -3.49
N ARG A 41 3.37 -10.34 -3.26
CA ARG A 41 4.75 -10.68 -2.84
C ARG A 41 4.80 -11.23 -1.40
N GLN A 42 3.75 -11.04 -0.61
CA GLN A 42 3.64 -11.53 0.76
C GLN A 42 2.95 -12.90 0.87
N ASP A 43 2.60 -13.52 -0.25
CA ASP A 43 2.17 -14.93 -0.26
C ASP A 43 3.38 -15.83 0.10
N PRO A 44 3.24 -16.83 1.00
CA PRO A 44 4.33 -17.73 1.36
C PRO A 44 4.93 -18.53 0.18
N ARG A 45 4.21 -18.63 -0.93
CA ARG A 45 4.67 -19.29 -2.16
C ARG A 45 5.44 -18.35 -3.10
N SER A 46 5.41 -17.04 -2.82
CA SER A 46 6.15 -16.05 -3.61
C SER A 46 7.65 -16.14 -3.34
N VAL A 47 8.45 -15.87 -4.36
CA VAL A 47 9.89 -15.73 -4.23
C VAL A 47 10.21 -14.26 -4.17
N LEU A 48 10.64 -13.76 -3.01
CA LEU A 48 11.01 -12.36 -2.82
C LEU A 48 12.51 -12.27 -2.56
N VAL A 49 13.27 -11.88 -3.59
CA VAL A 49 14.69 -11.55 -3.44
C VAL A 49 14.78 -10.05 -3.30
N LYS A 50 15.00 -9.57 -2.07
CA LYS A 50 15.10 -8.15 -1.76
C LYS A 50 16.34 -7.89 -0.91
N GLN A 51 17.11 -6.85 -1.22
CA GLN A 51 18.12 -6.38 -0.28
C GLN A 51 17.39 -5.82 0.95
N ALA A 52 17.53 -6.53 2.07
CA ALA A 52 16.82 -6.24 3.31
C ALA A 52 17.26 -4.88 3.90
N GLU A 53 16.33 -4.24 4.61
CA GLU A 53 16.56 -3.08 5.50
C GLU A 53 16.82 -1.73 4.82
N ARG A 54 15.80 -1.19 4.15
CA ARG A 54 15.80 0.24 3.76
C ARG A 54 15.06 1.16 4.74
N TRP A 55 14.43 0.60 5.78
CA TRP A 55 13.43 1.30 6.56
C TRP A 55 13.75 1.10 8.04
N GLY A 56 14.01 2.19 8.77
CA GLY A 56 14.31 2.16 10.20
C GLY A 56 13.21 1.48 11.03
N ILE A 57 13.46 1.31 12.32
CA ILE A 57 12.54 0.61 13.25
C ILE A 57 11.10 1.16 13.24
N GLY A 58 10.95 2.45 12.92
CA GLY A 58 9.67 3.15 12.79
C GLY A 58 8.82 2.69 11.60
N ILE A 59 9.29 1.79 10.74
CA ILE A 59 8.45 1.15 9.71
C ILE A 59 7.22 0.46 10.31
N LYS A 60 7.30 0.00 11.56
CA LYS A 60 6.16 -0.55 12.30
C LYS A 60 5.07 0.50 12.53
N VAL A 61 5.45 1.74 12.84
CA VAL A 61 4.54 2.87 13.02
C VAL A 61 3.79 3.15 11.72
N LEU A 62 4.52 3.24 10.60
CA LEU A 62 3.93 3.51 9.29
C LEU A 62 2.93 2.42 8.86
N ARG A 63 3.30 1.15 9.09
CA ARG A 63 2.41 0.00 8.82
C ARG A 63 1.18 0.00 9.73
N HIS A 64 1.33 0.38 11.00
CA HIS A 64 0.21 0.45 11.95
C HIS A 64 -0.81 1.50 11.50
N MET A 65 -0.35 2.71 11.17
CA MET A 65 -1.22 3.77 10.62
C MET A 65 -1.88 3.36 9.31
N GLN A 66 -1.10 2.79 8.38
CA GLN A 66 -1.62 2.33 7.09
C GLN A 66 -2.73 1.29 7.25
N ARG A 67 -2.57 0.33 8.17
CA ARG A 67 -3.56 -0.74 8.36
C ARG A 67 -4.81 -0.32 9.11
N MET A 68 -4.72 0.67 9.99
CA MET A 68 -5.91 1.29 10.60
C MET A 68 -6.78 1.97 9.53
N VAL A 69 -6.18 2.71 8.59
CA VAL A 69 -6.93 3.35 7.50
C VAL A 69 -7.38 2.32 6.46
N GLY A 70 -6.50 1.41 6.08
CA GLY A 70 -6.74 0.41 5.03
C GLY A 70 -7.43 -0.87 5.50
N GLU A 71 -8.14 -0.85 6.63
CA GLU A 71 -8.73 -2.05 7.25
C GLU A 71 -9.51 -2.91 6.25
N ALA A 72 -10.35 -2.29 5.42
CA ALA A 72 -11.13 -2.96 4.37
C ALA A 72 -10.28 -3.75 3.36
N ILE A 73 -9.02 -3.34 3.15
CA ILE A 73 -8.08 -4.05 2.28
C ILE A 73 -7.43 -5.22 3.04
N PHE A 74 -6.87 -4.93 4.21
CA PHE A 74 -6.03 -5.89 4.93
C PHE A 74 -6.85 -7.01 5.58
N SER A 75 -8.08 -6.72 6.03
CA SER A 75 -9.02 -7.72 6.57
C SER A 75 -9.42 -8.77 5.52
N ARG A 76 -9.36 -8.43 4.23
CA ARG A 76 -9.62 -9.34 3.10
C ARG A 76 -8.36 -10.11 2.65
N GLY A 77 -7.29 -10.07 3.44
CA GLY A 77 -6.05 -10.80 3.17
C GLY A 77 -5.20 -10.21 2.04
N ILE A 78 -5.52 -9.02 1.53
CA ILE A 78 -4.69 -8.32 0.55
C ILE A 78 -3.55 -7.64 1.31
N LYS A 79 -2.44 -8.35 1.41
CA LYS A 79 -1.29 -7.93 2.20
C LYS A 79 -0.35 -6.98 1.46
N ASP A 80 -0.44 -6.95 0.14
CA ASP A 80 0.44 -6.20 -0.74
C ASP A 80 -0.38 -5.35 -1.71
N THR A 81 -0.65 -4.10 -1.33
CA THR A 81 -1.50 -3.19 -2.10
C THR A 81 -0.77 -2.54 -3.27
N GLN A 82 0.57 -2.57 -3.24
CA GLN A 82 1.49 -1.83 -4.10
C GLN A 82 2.39 -2.75 -4.93
N ALA A 83 1.95 -4.01 -5.16
CA ALA A 83 2.63 -4.88 -6.12
C ALA A 83 2.14 -4.52 -7.52
N ALA A 84 2.98 -3.84 -8.30
CA ALA A 84 2.76 -3.62 -9.73
C ALA A 84 2.99 -4.94 -10.49
N PHE A 85 2.00 -5.83 -10.39
CA PHE A 85 1.86 -7.06 -11.17
C PHE A 85 0.38 -7.45 -11.13
N LYS A 86 -0.43 -6.82 -11.99
CA LYS A 86 -1.90 -6.90 -11.90
C LYS A 86 -2.55 -7.05 -13.27
N LEU A 87 -3.72 -7.69 -13.28
CA LEU A 87 -4.61 -7.82 -14.43
C LEU A 87 -5.98 -7.25 -14.07
N TYR A 88 -6.53 -6.43 -14.96
CA TYR A 88 -7.89 -5.92 -14.91
C TYR A 88 -8.59 -6.12 -16.25
N GLN A 89 -9.78 -6.70 -16.25
CA GLN A 89 -10.63 -6.76 -17.45
C GLN A 89 -11.01 -5.35 -17.91
N ARG A 90 -11.16 -5.15 -19.23
CA ARG A 90 -11.43 -3.84 -19.87
C ARG A 90 -12.53 -3.04 -19.19
N ASP A 91 -13.65 -3.67 -18.89
CA ASP A 91 -14.82 -3.00 -18.32
C ASP A 91 -14.65 -2.68 -16.82
N VAL A 92 -13.89 -3.48 -16.07
CA VAL A 92 -13.49 -3.15 -14.71
C VAL A 92 -12.60 -1.90 -14.70
N VAL A 93 -11.51 -1.91 -15.49
CA VAL A 93 -10.60 -0.76 -15.54
C VAL A 93 -11.28 0.49 -16.11
N ALA A 94 -12.20 0.36 -17.07
CA ALA A 94 -12.98 1.49 -17.57
C ALA A 94 -13.76 2.18 -16.44
N LYS A 95 -14.44 1.41 -15.58
CA LYS A 95 -15.17 1.95 -14.42
C LYS A 95 -14.24 2.61 -13.41
N ILE A 96 -13.09 1.99 -13.12
CA ILE A 96 -12.07 2.58 -12.22
C ILE A 96 -11.62 3.96 -12.75
N LEU A 97 -11.37 4.05 -14.06
CA LEU A 97 -10.89 5.25 -14.73
C LEU A 97 -11.97 6.34 -14.92
N GLU A 98 -13.24 6.09 -14.62
CA GLU A 98 -14.27 7.14 -14.63
C GLU A 98 -14.01 8.20 -13.55
N ARG A 99 -13.48 7.78 -12.40
CA ARG A 99 -13.27 8.64 -11.22
C ARG A 99 -12.03 8.26 -10.40
N PRO A 100 -10.81 8.25 -10.99
CA PRO A 100 -9.59 8.04 -10.23
C PRO A 100 -9.43 9.15 -9.18
N SER A 101 -9.04 8.78 -7.96
CA SER A 101 -8.90 9.74 -6.86
C SER A 101 -7.47 10.26 -6.70
N VAL A 102 -6.48 9.51 -7.21
CA VAL A 102 -5.06 9.84 -7.15
C VAL A 102 -4.39 9.58 -8.51
N TYR A 103 -3.28 10.29 -8.78
CA TYR A 103 -2.48 10.16 -10.00
C TYR A 103 -0.99 9.99 -9.71
N ASP A 104 -0.66 9.67 -8.45
CA ASP A 104 0.70 9.52 -7.95
C ASP A 104 1.03 8.04 -7.71
N PHE A 105 2.10 7.78 -6.96
CA PHE A 105 2.58 6.43 -6.64
C PHE A 105 1.54 5.54 -5.93
N SER A 106 0.49 6.12 -5.34
CA SER A 106 -0.55 5.38 -4.63
C SER A 106 -1.69 4.86 -5.52
N PHE A 107 -1.66 5.10 -6.84
CA PHE A 107 -2.74 4.70 -7.77
C PHE A 107 -3.12 3.21 -7.67
N ASP A 108 -2.15 2.35 -7.38
CA ASP A 108 -2.37 0.92 -7.17
C ASP A 108 -3.35 0.60 -6.03
N THR A 109 -3.31 1.39 -4.96
CA THR A 109 -4.24 1.31 -3.82
C THR A 109 -5.61 1.88 -4.20
N ASP A 110 -5.64 2.97 -4.96
CA ASP A 110 -6.88 3.60 -5.42
C ASP A 110 -7.69 2.65 -6.33
N TRP A 111 -7.04 2.03 -7.31
CA TRP A 111 -7.66 1.05 -8.19
C TRP A 111 -8.15 -0.17 -7.43
N LEU A 112 -7.37 -0.63 -6.43
CA LEU A 112 -7.80 -1.71 -5.56
C LEU A 112 -9.06 -1.34 -4.77
N LEU A 113 -9.11 -0.14 -4.18
CA LEU A 113 -10.28 0.32 -3.43
C LEU A 113 -11.51 0.50 -4.31
N ALA A 114 -11.33 0.92 -5.57
CA ALA A 114 -12.42 0.95 -6.55
C ALA A 114 -12.99 -0.46 -6.82
N VAL A 115 -12.14 -1.48 -6.99
CA VAL A 115 -12.55 -2.89 -7.10
C VAL A 115 -13.30 -3.35 -5.85
N LEU A 116 -12.79 -3.00 -4.66
CA LEU A 116 -13.41 -3.35 -3.40
C LEU A 116 -14.77 -2.67 -3.20
N ALA A 117 -14.94 -1.44 -3.68
CA ALA A 117 -16.18 -0.66 -3.59
C ALA A 117 -17.26 -1.17 -4.54
N SER A 118 -16.87 -1.79 -5.66
CA SER A 118 -17.79 -2.43 -6.59
C SER A 118 -18.11 -3.89 -6.25
N ASP A 119 -17.60 -4.41 -5.12
CA ASP A 119 -17.69 -5.82 -4.73
C ASP A 119 -17.23 -6.79 -5.84
N GLU A 120 -16.25 -6.36 -6.66
CA GLU A 120 -15.77 -7.14 -7.79
C GLU A 120 -14.88 -8.30 -7.27
N PRO A 121 -15.17 -9.56 -7.64
CA PRO A 121 -14.33 -10.69 -7.26
C PRO A 121 -12.91 -10.56 -7.81
N TYR A 122 -11.92 -10.88 -6.98
CA TYR A 122 -10.52 -10.85 -7.37
C TYR A 122 -9.79 -12.12 -6.93
N LYS A 123 -8.68 -12.41 -7.61
CA LYS A 123 -7.76 -13.49 -7.24
C LYS A 123 -6.38 -12.94 -6.90
N ALA A 124 -5.84 -13.33 -5.75
CA ALA A 124 -4.44 -13.09 -5.44
C ALA A 124 -3.56 -14.26 -5.93
N VAL A 125 -2.43 -13.95 -6.57
CA VAL A 125 -1.46 -14.95 -7.06
C VAL A 125 -0.06 -14.68 -6.52
N ALA A 126 0.64 -15.76 -6.18
CA ALA A 126 2.05 -15.71 -5.82
C ALA A 126 2.90 -15.53 -7.08
N PHE A 127 4.04 -14.83 -6.97
CA PHE A 127 4.97 -14.64 -8.08
C PHE A 127 6.40 -14.43 -7.57
N ALA A 128 7.38 -14.54 -8.47
CA ALA A 128 8.77 -14.20 -8.19
C ALA A 128 9.04 -12.72 -8.46
N PHE A 129 9.60 -12.04 -7.46
CA PHE A 129 10.05 -10.65 -7.51
C PHE A 129 11.51 -10.59 -7.10
N ILE A 130 12.37 -10.08 -7.99
CA ILE A 130 13.80 -9.91 -7.75
C ILE A 130 14.10 -8.41 -7.78
N ASP A 131 14.23 -7.81 -6.61
CA ASP A 131 14.46 -6.37 -6.46
C ASP A 131 15.85 -5.99 -7.02
N SER A 132 15.89 -4.90 -7.80
CA SER A 132 17.12 -4.20 -8.12
C SER A 132 17.21 -2.94 -7.26
N ALA A 133 18.13 -2.93 -6.30
CA ALA A 133 18.35 -1.74 -5.49
C ALA A 133 18.69 -0.53 -6.37
N ALA A 134 19.55 -0.70 -7.37
CA ALA A 134 19.99 0.35 -8.28
C ALA A 134 18.85 1.02 -9.06
N GLU A 135 17.78 0.27 -9.36
CA GLU A 135 16.64 0.75 -10.16
C GLU A 135 15.45 1.19 -9.29
N SER A 136 15.60 1.19 -7.96
CA SER A 136 14.48 1.47 -7.08
C SER A 136 14.09 2.94 -7.06
N ALA A 137 12.79 3.22 -7.27
CA ALA A 137 12.21 4.56 -7.15
C ALA A 137 12.54 5.27 -5.83
N SER A 138 12.71 4.51 -4.73
CA SER A 138 13.07 5.05 -3.42
C SER A 138 14.47 5.65 -3.34
N ILE A 139 15.39 5.31 -4.25
CA ILE A 139 16.71 5.98 -4.34
C ILE A 139 16.53 7.42 -4.81
N VAL A 140 15.65 7.64 -5.79
CA VAL A 140 15.45 8.95 -6.41
C VAL A 140 14.50 9.83 -5.58
N GLN A 141 13.41 9.26 -5.06
CA GLN A 141 12.36 10.01 -4.35
C GLN A 141 12.61 10.14 -2.84
N GLY A 142 13.43 9.26 -2.28
CA GLY A 142 13.60 9.13 -0.84
C GLY A 142 12.48 8.29 -0.19
N PRO A 143 12.83 7.49 0.83
CA PRO A 143 11.92 6.54 1.45
C PRO A 143 10.65 7.19 2.03
N MET A 144 10.78 8.29 2.77
CA MET A 144 9.64 8.90 3.44
C MET A 144 8.70 9.64 2.48
N THR A 145 9.21 10.14 1.35
CA THR A 145 8.37 10.71 0.29
C THR A 145 7.42 9.67 -0.29
N THR A 146 7.92 8.45 -0.53
CA THR A 146 7.09 7.33 -0.96
C THR A 146 6.03 7.00 0.11
N TRP A 147 6.42 6.90 1.39
CA TRP A 147 5.46 6.61 2.46
C TRP A 147 4.41 7.69 2.69
N GLU A 148 4.79 8.96 2.59
CA GLU A 148 3.84 10.08 2.63
C GLU A 148 2.78 9.92 1.53
N THR A 149 3.24 9.70 0.30
CA THR A 149 2.37 9.50 -0.87
C THR A 149 1.42 8.32 -0.65
N LEU A 150 1.94 7.19 -0.13
CA LEU A 150 1.14 6.01 0.14
C LEU A 150 0.07 6.23 1.24
N LEU A 151 0.42 6.91 2.33
CA LEU A 151 -0.50 7.17 3.44
C LEU A 151 -1.58 8.18 3.04
N LYS A 152 -1.19 9.31 2.45
CA LYS A 152 -2.14 10.35 2.00
C LYS A 152 -3.01 9.86 0.84
N GLY A 153 -2.42 9.12 -0.09
CA GLY A 153 -3.13 8.50 -1.20
C GLY A 153 -4.16 7.47 -0.71
N LEU A 154 -3.80 6.63 0.27
CA LEU A 154 -4.74 5.72 0.91
C LEU A 154 -5.92 6.45 1.55
N VAL A 155 -5.65 7.50 2.34
CA VAL A 155 -6.71 8.32 2.98
C VAL A 155 -7.63 8.95 1.93
N THR A 156 -7.05 9.50 0.85
CA THR A 156 -7.80 10.07 -0.27
C THR A 156 -8.71 9.04 -0.92
N ALA A 157 -8.16 7.86 -1.23
CA ALA A 157 -8.88 6.82 -1.93
C ALA A 157 -10.00 6.19 -1.08
N VAL A 158 -9.77 5.90 0.21
CA VAL A 158 -10.84 5.33 1.06
C VAL A 158 -12.02 6.29 1.20
N ARG A 159 -11.76 7.61 1.23
CA ARG A 159 -12.80 8.65 1.24
C ARG A 159 -13.51 8.75 -0.09
N ALA A 160 -12.77 8.78 -1.20
CA ALA A 160 -13.35 8.92 -2.54
C ALA A 160 -14.27 7.75 -2.92
N HIS A 161 -13.92 6.54 -2.51
CA HIS A 161 -14.69 5.32 -2.78
C HIS A 161 -15.70 4.96 -1.69
N ASN A 162 -15.88 5.80 -0.66
CA ASN A 162 -16.75 5.55 0.49
C ASN A 162 -16.50 4.20 1.18
N ILE A 163 -15.24 3.80 1.27
CA ILE A 163 -14.83 2.56 1.93
C ILE A 163 -14.81 2.79 3.44
N PRO A 164 -15.43 1.91 4.26
CA PRO A 164 -15.28 1.97 5.72
C PRO A 164 -13.80 1.95 6.13
N HIS A 165 -13.41 2.90 6.96
CA HIS A 165 -12.03 3.09 7.42
C HIS A 165 -12.02 3.70 8.83
N ASN A 166 -10.88 3.61 9.51
CA ASN A 166 -10.67 4.31 10.77
C ASN A 166 -10.53 5.83 10.52
N THR A 167 -11.63 6.55 10.73
CA THR A 167 -11.74 8.00 10.49
C THR A 167 -10.86 8.81 11.43
N ASP A 168 -10.68 8.34 12.67
CA ASP A 168 -9.79 8.99 13.64
C ASP A 168 -8.33 8.91 13.19
N MET A 169 -7.87 7.77 12.68
CA MET A 169 -6.50 7.63 12.16
C MET A 169 -6.31 8.43 10.87
N ALA A 170 -7.32 8.47 9.99
CA ALA A 170 -7.28 9.33 8.83
C ALA A 170 -7.12 10.82 9.23
N ARG A 171 -7.82 11.25 10.28
CA ARG A 171 -7.68 12.59 10.87
C ARG A 171 -6.26 12.81 11.44
N VAL A 172 -5.70 11.84 12.15
CA VAL A 172 -4.32 11.92 12.67
C VAL A 172 -3.32 12.11 11.52
N LEU A 173 -3.47 11.37 10.42
CA LEU A 173 -2.61 11.55 9.25
C LEU A 173 -2.76 12.95 8.62
N ASP A 174 -3.98 13.48 8.53
CA ASP A 174 -4.23 14.83 7.99
C ASP A 174 -3.63 15.93 8.88
N GLU A 175 -3.77 15.81 10.20
CA GLU A 175 -3.33 16.83 11.17
C GLU A 175 -1.84 16.76 11.49
N GLU A 176 -1.25 15.56 11.45
CA GLU A 176 0.11 15.34 11.92
C GLU A 176 1.11 15.05 10.81
N ILE A 177 0.70 14.64 9.61
CA ILE A 177 1.64 14.33 8.51
C ILE A 177 1.45 15.34 7.38
N HIS A 178 2.13 16.49 7.48
CA HIS A 178 2.05 17.54 6.47
C HIS A 178 3.03 17.32 5.32
N SER A 179 4.18 16.69 5.58
CA SER A 179 5.18 16.36 4.57
C SER A 179 6.00 15.12 4.96
N HIS A 180 6.79 14.59 4.03
CA HIS A 180 7.73 13.51 4.28
C HIS A 180 8.69 13.81 5.45
N LYS A 181 8.98 15.10 5.71
CA LYS A 181 9.83 15.53 6.83
C LYS A 181 9.23 15.14 8.19
N ASP A 182 7.90 15.15 8.31
CA ASP A 182 7.25 14.67 9.53
C ASP A 182 7.53 13.19 9.75
N LEU A 183 7.54 12.38 8.69
CA LEU A 183 7.84 10.94 8.77
C LEU A 183 9.32 10.66 9.04
N GLU A 184 10.23 11.51 8.56
CA GLU A 184 11.66 11.41 8.90
C GLU A 184 11.91 11.55 10.42
N LEU A 185 11.06 12.31 11.13
CA LEU A 185 11.13 12.42 12.60
C LEU A 185 10.65 11.15 13.33
N LEU A 186 9.96 10.24 12.62
CA LEU A 186 9.35 9.03 13.19
C LEU A 186 10.13 7.77 12.82
N ILE A 187 10.73 7.71 11.63
CA ILE A 187 11.23 6.45 11.04
C ILE A 187 12.32 5.74 11.87
N ASN A 188 13.05 6.47 12.70
CA ASN A 188 14.10 5.92 13.56
C ASN A 188 13.66 5.70 15.01
N HIS A 189 12.37 5.88 15.31
CA HIS A 189 11.80 5.75 16.63
C HIS A 189 10.64 4.75 16.63
N LEU A 190 10.36 4.17 17.79
CA LEU A 190 9.29 3.21 17.97
C LEU A 190 8.59 3.48 19.31
N PRO A 191 7.25 3.63 19.35
CA PRO A 191 6.51 3.69 20.61
C PRO A 191 6.53 2.33 21.31
N ALA A 192 6.49 2.34 22.65
CA ALA A 192 6.56 1.15 23.49
C ALA A 192 5.45 0.13 23.13
N GLU A 193 4.27 0.64 22.80
CA GLU A 193 3.10 -0.13 22.36
C GLU A 193 3.38 -1.00 21.12
N LEU A 194 4.32 -0.60 20.26
CA LEU A 194 4.66 -1.29 19.01
C LEU A 194 5.98 -2.08 19.05
N GLU A 195 6.69 -2.09 20.18
CA GLU A 195 7.94 -2.82 20.33
C GLU A 195 7.76 -4.32 20.04
N ASN A 196 6.77 -4.91 20.68
CA ASN A 196 6.45 -6.35 20.56
C ASN A 196 5.37 -6.65 19.50
N ALA A 197 4.82 -5.62 18.85
CA ALA A 197 3.82 -5.78 17.82
C ALA A 197 4.39 -6.51 16.59
N GLY A 198 3.67 -7.53 16.15
CA GLY A 198 3.91 -8.32 14.97
C GLY A 198 2.92 -8.03 13.83
N GLN A 199 3.00 -8.84 12.77
CA GLN A 199 2.16 -8.67 11.58
C GLN A 199 0.67 -8.83 11.84
N ALA A 200 0.24 -9.50 12.91
CA ALA A 200 -1.17 -9.64 13.24
C ALA A 200 -1.72 -8.42 14.02
N ASP A 201 -0.83 -7.63 14.63
CA ASP A 201 -1.19 -6.54 15.55
C ASP A 201 -1.36 -5.20 14.83
N PHE A 202 -0.67 -5.03 13.70
CA PHE A 202 -0.73 -3.77 12.95
C PHE A 202 -2.14 -3.49 12.41
N GLY A 203 -2.63 -2.30 12.73
CA GLY A 203 -3.99 -1.85 12.40
C GLY A 203 -4.97 -1.98 13.56
N ASN A 204 -4.62 -2.68 14.65
CA ASN A 204 -5.49 -2.88 15.80
C ASN A 204 -5.46 -1.67 16.76
N PRO A 205 -6.57 -0.92 16.95
CA PRO A 205 -6.62 0.22 17.87
C PRO A 205 -6.39 -0.15 19.34
N GLU A 206 -6.61 -1.41 19.73
CA GLU A 206 -6.34 -1.91 21.08
C GLU A 206 -4.85 -2.06 21.39
N VAL A 207 -4.01 -2.20 20.35
CA VAL A 207 -2.55 -2.23 20.50
C VAL A 207 -2.02 -0.82 20.66
N MET A 208 -2.42 0.09 19.76
CA MET A 208 -2.14 1.52 19.88
C MET A 208 -3.24 2.29 19.17
N SER A 209 -4.00 3.08 19.93
CA SER A 209 -5.15 3.81 19.42
C SER A 209 -4.74 5.03 18.59
N PRO A 210 -5.66 5.61 17.78
CA PRO A 210 -5.38 6.85 17.07
C PRO A 210 -4.97 8.01 17.98
N ALA A 211 -5.60 8.14 19.15
CA ALA A 211 -5.25 9.18 20.12
C ALA A 211 -3.83 8.99 20.69
N ALA A 212 -3.46 7.74 21.02
CA ALA A 212 -2.11 7.42 21.49
C ALA A 212 -1.06 7.70 20.39
N MET A 213 -1.35 7.31 19.14
CA MET A 213 -0.50 7.58 17.98
C MET A 213 -0.29 9.09 17.79
N GLN A 214 -1.37 9.88 17.85
CA GLN A 214 -1.30 11.34 17.72
C GLN A 214 -0.43 11.96 18.82
N ALA A 215 -0.66 11.58 20.09
CA ALA A 215 0.13 12.08 21.21
C ALA A 215 1.63 11.76 21.07
N TRP A 216 1.95 10.55 20.61
CA TRP A 216 3.32 10.13 20.36
C TRP A 216 3.97 10.92 19.21
N ILE A 217 3.28 11.12 18.08
CA ILE A 217 3.80 11.93 16.96
C ILE A 217 4.07 13.36 17.42
N GLN A 218 3.14 13.98 18.15
CA GLN A 218 3.31 15.33 18.68
C GLN A 218 4.49 15.42 19.65
N GLN A 219 4.71 14.40 20.49
CA GLN A 219 5.90 14.32 21.33
C GLN A 219 7.19 14.28 20.50
N ARG A 220 7.27 13.41 19.49
CA ARG A 220 8.46 13.33 18.60
C ARG A 220 8.78 14.67 17.94
N LYS A 221 7.76 15.38 17.47
CA LYS A 221 7.92 16.70 16.86
C LYS A 221 8.43 17.75 17.84
N ARG A 222 7.93 17.76 19.09
CA ARG A 222 8.41 18.67 20.15
C ARG A 222 9.86 18.41 20.51
N GLU A 223 10.25 17.14 20.64
CA GLU A 223 11.64 16.76 20.95
C GLU A 223 12.59 17.18 19.81
N ALA A 224 12.23 16.91 18.55
CA ALA A 224 13.03 17.34 17.40
C ALA A 224 13.17 18.87 17.29
N ALA A 225 12.14 19.62 17.68
CA ALA A 225 12.20 21.09 17.71
C ALA A 225 13.07 21.63 18.85
N SER A 226 13.31 20.85 19.91
CA SER A 226 14.19 21.24 21.02
C SER A 226 15.67 20.92 20.79
N GLU A 227 15.97 20.09 19.80
CA GLU A 227 17.34 19.70 19.39
C GLU A 227 17.91 20.60 18.28
N GLN A 228 17.12 21.53 17.74
CA GLN A 228 17.50 22.52 16.72
C GLN A 228 17.79 23.89 17.34
#